data_AF-A0A2N1VTH9-F1
#
_entry.id   AF-A0A2N1VTH9-F1
#
_cell.length_a   1.000
_cell.length_b   1.000
_cell.length_c   1.000
_cell.angle_alpha   90.00
_cell.angle_beta   90.00
_cell.angle_gamma   90.00
#
_symmetry.space_group_name_H-M   'P 1'
#
loop_
_entity.id
_entity.type
_entity.pdbx_description
1 polymer ?
#
loop_
_entity_poly.entity_id
_entity_poly.type
_entity_poly.pdbx_seq_one_letter_code
_entity_poly.pdbx_strand_id
1 'polypeptide(L)' 'MDEISVQRAEQILNQHFKLFLEKQKEAGYQCQILLDSKFNYENHNYFYVQFCKENECAKCYKITC' A
#
# COMPACT_ATOMS: atom_id res chain seq x y z
N MET A 1 3.88 -7.14 19.00
CA MET A 1 3.75 -7.28 17.54
C MET A 1 4.16 -5.95 16.98
N ASP A 2 5.20 -5.92 16.15
CA ASP A 2 5.78 -4.70 15.59
C ASP A 2 4.78 -3.95 14.71
N GLU A 3 4.74 -2.63 14.88
CA GLU A 3 4.01 -1.70 14.01
C GLU A 3 4.42 -1.89 12.54
N ILE A 4 3.46 -1.90 11.61
CA ILE A 4 3.76 -1.98 10.18
C ILE A 4 4.43 -0.67 9.75
N SER A 5 5.74 -0.71 9.56
CA SER A 5 6.51 0.37 8.94
C SER A 5 6.34 0.40 7.42
N VAL A 6 6.67 1.53 6.79
CA VAL A 6 6.63 1.67 5.32
C VAL A 6 7.47 0.58 4.67
N GLN A 7 8.68 0.35 5.20
CA GLN A 7 9.58 -0.69 4.72
C GLN A 7 8.95 -2.09 4.81
N ARG A 8 8.19 -2.38 5.88
CA ARG A 8 7.53 -3.68 6.02
C ARG A 8 6.38 -3.83 5.02
N ALA A 9 5.58 -2.79 4.82
CA ALA A 9 4.53 -2.77 3.81
C ALA A 9 5.11 -2.94 2.40
N GLU A 10 6.23 -2.26 2.08
CA GLU A 10 6.95 -2.43 0.81
C GLU A 10 7.45 -3.87 0.62
N GLN A 11 7.98 -4.51 1.67
CA GLN A 11 8.38 -5.91 1.60
C GLN A 11 7.20 -6.82 1.29
N ILE A 12 6.07 -6.64 1.97
CA ILE A 12 4.86 -7.47 1.77
C ILE A 12 4.32 -7.28 0.36
N LEU A 13 4.27 -6.04 -0.14
CA LEU A 13 3.86 -5.75 -1.51
C LEU A 13 4.81 -6.37 -2.53
N ASN A 14 6.13 -6.28 -2.32
CA ASN A 14 7.10 -6.89 -3.23
C ASN A 14 7.12 -8.42 -3.16
N GLN A 15 6.76 -9.04 -2.04
CA GLN A 15 6.72 -10.50 -1.92
C GLN A 15 5.43 -11.09 -2.48
N HIS A 16 4.28 -10.49 -2.16
CA HIS A 16 2.98 -11.09 -2.46
C HIS A 16 2.25 -10.43 -3.64
N PHE A 17 2.54 -9.16 -3.92
CA PHE A 17 1.81 -8.35 -4.90
C PHE A 17 2.68 -7.83 -6.05
N LYS A 18 3.90 -8.36 -6.22
CA LYS A 18 4.85 -7.89 -7.25
C LYS A 18 4.24 -7.80 -8.65
N LEU A 19 3.64 -8.89 -9.12
CA LEU A 19 3.03 -8.95 -10.45
C LEU A 19 1.88 -7.93 -10.60
N PHE A 20 1.14 -7.69 -9.52
CA PHE A 20 0.07 -6.70 -9.51
C PHE A 20 0.64 -5.28 -9.59
N LEU A 21 1.68 -4.96 -8.81
CA LEU A 21 2.37 -3.68 -8.85
C LEU A 21 2.99 -3.39 -10.22
N GLU A 22 3.61 -4.40 -10.84
CA GLU A 22 4.20 -4.28 -12.17
C GLU A 22 3.12 -3.94 -13.22
N LYS A 23 1.99 -4.65 -13.22
CA LYS A 23 0.87 -4.34 -14.12
C LYS A 23 0.30 -2.94 -13.92
N GLN A 24 0.17 -2.48 -12.67
CA GLN A 24 -0.29 -1.12 -12.40
C GLN A 24 0.71 -0.09 -12.93
N LYS A 25 2.01 -0.34 -12.74
CA LYS A 25 3.09 0.51 -13.25
C LYS A 25 3.11 0.58 -14.78
N GLU A 26 2.93 -0.56 -15.46
CA GLU A 26 2.79 -0.61 -16.94
C GLU A 26 1.56 0.18 -17.44
N ALA A 27 0.48 0.18 -16.67
CA ALA A 27 -0.72 0.98 -16.96
C ALA A 27 -0.55 2.49 -16.63
N GLY A 28 0.60 2.89 -16.09
CA GLY A 28 0.94 4.28 -15.74
C GLY A 28 0.53 4.70 -14.33
N TYR A 29 0.17 3.77 -13.45
CA TYR A 29 -0.15 4.07 -12.06
C TYR A 29 1.10 4.04 -11.18
N GLN A 30 1.18 5.01 -10.27
CA GLN A 30 2.12 5.04 -9.16
C GLN A 30 1.45 4.51 -7.90
N CYS A 31 2.15 3.63 -7.18
CA CYS A 31 1.72 3.04 -5.92
C CYS A 31 2.17 3.93 -4.76
N GLN A 32 1.24 4.40 -3.93
CA GLN A 32 1.49 5.09 -2.66
C GLN A 32 1.01 4.24 -1.50
N ILE A 33 1.88 4.04 -0.50
CA ILE A 33 1.51 3.36 0.73
C ILE A 33 1.00 4.41 1.71
N LEU A 34 -0.21 4.20 2.20
CA LEU A 34 -0.85 5.04 3.19
C LEU A 34 -0.85 4.28 4.51
N LEU A 35 0.09 4.66 5.37
CA LEU A 35 0.08 4.28 6.79
C LEU A 35 -0.72 5.35 7.51
N ASP A 36 -1.89 4.99 8.00
CA ASP A 36 -2.79 5.96 8.57
C ASP A 36 -2.29 6.40 9.95
N SER A 37 -1.63 7.55 10.03
CA SER A 37 -1.19 8.15 11.30
C SER A 37 -2.35 8.66 12.17
N LYS A 38 -3.60 8.67 11.69
CA LYS A 38 -4.78 9.10 12.46
C LYS A 38 -5.46 7.98 13.24
N PHE A 39 -5.24 6.71 12.89
CA PHE A 39 -5.71 5.55 13.69
C PHE A 39 -4.64 5.06 14.68
N ASN A 40 -3.99 6.02 15.36
CA ASN A 40 -2.84 5.84 16.24
C ASN A 40 -3.18 5.17 17.59
N TYR A 41 -4.19 4.29 17.63
CA TYR A 41 -4.67 3.69 18.88
C TYR A 41 -4.89 2.18 18.87
N GLU A 42 -4.76 1.48 17.75
CA GLU A 42 -4.84 0.01 17.77
C GLU A 42 -3.83 -0.62 16.81
N ASN A 43 -3.22 -1.74 17.25
CA ASN A 43 -2.36 -2.60 16.45
C ASN A 43 -3.10 -3.09 15.19
N HIS A 44 -3.11 -2.28 14.14
CA HIS A 44 -3.73 -2.63 12.90
C HIS A 44 -2.72 -3.40 12.05
N ASN A 45 -2.89 -4.72 11.97
CA ASN A 45 -2.21 -5.60 11.01
C ASN A 45 -2.70 -5.32 9.57
N TYR A 46 -2.81 -4.06 9.17
CA TYR A 46 -3.19 -3.70 7.83
C TYR A 46 -2.62 -2.34 7.44
N PHE A 47 -2.45 -2.15 6.14
CA PHE A 47 -2.09 -0.86 5.55
C PHE A 47 -2.94 -0.60 4.31
N TYR A 48 -3.03 0.66 3.90
CA TYR A 48 -3.70 1.02 2.67
C TYR A 48 -2.69 1.27 1.55
N VAL A 49 -3.10 0.95 0.34
CA VAL A 49 -2.32 1.24 -0.87
C VAL A 49 -3.21 1.99 -1.84
N GLN A 50 -2.75 3.15 -2.27
CA GLN A 50 -3.42 3.98 -3.24
C GLN A 50 -2.66 3.98 -4.57
N PHE A 51 -3.38 3.80 -5.68
CA PHE A 51 -2.81 3.91 -7.02
C PHE A 51 -3.25 5.20 -7.67
N CYS A 52 -2.29 6.04 -8.05
CA CYS A 52 -2.53 7.35 -8.63
C CYS A 52 -1.92 7.46 -10.04
N LYS A 53 -2.61 8.15 -10.95
CA LYS A 53 -2.17 8.41 -12.32
C LYS A 53 -2.52 9.86 -12.67
N GLU A 54 -1.53 10.63 -13.11
CA GLU A 54 -1.72 11.97 -13.73
C GLU A 54 -2.64 12.94 -12.96
N ASN A 55 -2.61 12.91 -11.61
CA ASN A 55 -3.44 13.67 -10.64
C ASN A 55 -4.78 13.05 -10.21
N GLU A 56 -5.15 11.88 -10.73
CA GLU A 56 -6.29 11.11 -10.24
C GLU A 56 -5.83 9.89 -9.44
N CYS A 57 -6.22 9.83 -8.17
CA CYS A 57 -6.04 8.62 -7.36
C CYS A 57 -7.27 7.74 -7.51
N ALA A 58 -7.12 6.66 -8.28
CA ALA A 58 -8.26 5.89 -8.76
C ALA A 58 -8.70 4.79 -7.78
N LYS A 59 -7.78 4.21 -6.99
CA LYS A 59 -8.08 3.01 -6.18
C LYS A 59 -7.30 2.96 -4.88
N CYS A 60 -8.02 2.78 -3.77
CA CYS A 60 -7.47 2.44 -2.46
C CYS A 60 -7.76 0.98 -2.12
N TYR A 61 -6.74 0.22 -1.76
CA TYR A 61 -6.83 -1.17 -1.34
C TYR A 61 -6.41 -1.29 0.12
N LYS A 62 -7.20 -2.01 0.93
CA LYS A 62 -6.82 -2.42 2.28
C LYS A 62 -6.08 -3.75 2.20
N ILE A 63 -4.83 -3.78 2.63
CA ILE A 63 -4.02 -5.00 2.71
C ILE A 63 -3.92 -5.40 4.17
N THR A 64 -4.54 -6.51 4.53
CA THR A 64 -4.40 -7.14 5.85
C THR A 64 -3.21 -8.10 5.85
N CYS A 65 -2.34 -7.99 6.85
CA CYS A 65 -1.13 -8.78 7.06
C CYS A 65 -1.33 -9.92 8.05
#